data_AF-A0A5D2NXG3-F1
#
_entry.id   AF-A0A5D2NXG3-F1
#
_cell.length_a   1.000
_cell.length_b   1.000
_cell.length_c   1.000
_cell.angle_alpha   90.00
_cell.angle_beta   90.00
_cell.angle_gamma   90.00
#
_symmetry.space_group_name_H-M   'P 1'
#
loop_
_entity.id
_entity.type
_entity.pdbx_description
1 polymer ?
#
loop_
_entity_poly.entity_id
_entity_poly.type
_entity_poly.pdbx_seq_one_letter_code
_entity_poly.pdbx_strand_id
1 'polypeptide(L)'
;MIAVFLTYCMLQAPSTVLIRPHPAVWRLVHGMAVVYLVALTFLLFQTRDDARQFMKFLHPDLGVELPERSYGADCRIYIPENPSSRFKNVYETLFDEFVLAHILGWWGKAILIRNQPLLWVLSTGFEFMELTFRHMLPNFNECWWDSIILDIFTCNWFGIWAGMHTVRYFDGRTYEWVGISRQPNIIGKVKRTLGQFTPAQWDKDEWHPLLGPWRFIQVLSLCIVFLTVELNTFFLKFCLWIPPRNPVIVYRLILWWLIAIPTIREYNLYLQDRKPVKKVGAFCWLSLAICIIELLLCIKFGHGLYPKPMPRWLVVFWLSMGSTLVLFLMIWSWKLQRSYRKKRR
;
A
#
# COMPACT_ATOMS: atom_id res chain seq x y z
N MET A 1 -21.03 17.87 11.61
CA MET A 1 -21.46 16.46 11.48
C MET A 1 -20.29 15.48 11.55
N ILE A 2 -19.25 15.59 10.71
CA ILE A 2 -18.09 14.68 10.73
C ILE A 2 -17.42 14.62 12.12
N ALA A 3 -17.11 15.76 12.73
CA ALA A 3 -16.47 15.80 14.06
C ALA A 3 -17.31 15.11 15.15
N VAL A 4 -18.64 15.25 15.10
CA VAL A 4 -19.58 14.60 16.04
C VAL A 4 -19.55 13.08 15.83
N PHE A 5 -19.62 12.62 14.58
CA PHE A 5 -19.52 11.19 14.26
C PHE A 5 -18.17 10.60 14.69
N LEU A 6 -17.06 11.29 14.43
CA LEU A 6 -15.73 10.85 14.86
C LEU A 6 -15.60 10.78 16.39
N THR A 7 -16.20 11.73 17.10
CA THR A 7 -16.26 11.70 18.57
C THR A 7 -17.09 10.50 19.05
N TYR A 8 -18.22 10.23 18.43
CA TYR A 8 -19.03 9.05 18.71
C TYR A 8 -18.23 7.76 18.48
N CYS A 9 -17.55 7.61 17.33
CA CYS A 9 -16.70 6.46 17.06
C CYS A 9 -15.58 6.30 18.09
N MET A 10 -14.89 7.39 18.45
CA MET A 10 -13.84 7.36 19.47
C MET A 10 -14.33 6.77 20.81
N LEU A 11 -15.55 7.12 21.22
CA LEU A 11 -16.15 6.68 22.47
C LEU A 11 -16.75 5.27 22.39
N GLN A 12 -17.47 4.95 21.30
CA GLN A 12 -18.35 3.78 21.21
C GLN A 12 -17.88 2.68 20.25
N ALA A 13 -16.94 2.95 19.35
CA ALA A 13 -16.45 1.91 18.43
C ALA A 13 -15.75 0.78 19.20
N PRO A 14 -15.85 -0.47 18.72
CA PRO A 14 -15.22 -1.60 19.40
C PRO A 14 -13.69 -1.44 19.44
N SER A 15 -13.09 -1.97 20.50
CA SER A 15 -11.63 -2.03 20.59
C SER A 15 -11.06 -2.97 19.52
N THR A 16 -9.91 -2.59 18.99
CA THR A 16 -9.19 -3.35 17.96
C THR A 16 -8.06 -4.15 18.57
N VAL A 17 -7.38 -4.96 17.75
CA VAL A 17 -6.18 -5.70 18.18
C VAL A 17 -5.09 -4.76 18.70
N LEU A 18 -5.01 -3.55 18.15
CA LEU A 18 -4.02 -2.56 18.57
C LEU A 18 -4.48 -1.81 19.83
N ILE A 19 -3.60 -1.81 20.83
CA ILE A 19 -3.81 -1.13 22.12
C ILE A 19 -3.08 0.22 22.15
N ARG A 20 -2.03 0.41 21.34
CA ARG A 20 -1.14 1.59 21.35
C ARG A 20 -1.21 2.39 20.07
N PRO A 21 -1.11 3.73 20.09
CA PRO A 21 -0.79 4.57 21.26
C PRO A 21 -1.89 4.65 22.31
N HIS A 22 -3.15 4.55 21.89
CA HIS A 22 -4.30 4.39 22.78
C HIS A 22 -5.46 3.78 21.98
N PRO A 23 -6.35 2.95 22.58
CA PRO A 23 -7.48 2.38 21.85
C PRO A 23 -8.39 3.43 21.18
N ALA A 24 -8.54 4.60 21.81
CA ALA A 24 -9.29 5.72 21.24
C ALA A 24 -8.75 6.19 19.88
N VAL A 25 -7.44 6.12 19.65
CA VAL A 25 -6.84 6.49 18.37
C VAL A 25 -7.29 5.53 17.28
N TRP A 26 -7.25 4.23 17.54
CA TRP A 26 -7.70 3.23 16.55
C TRP A 26 -9.20 3.27 16.29
N ARG A 27 -10.00 3.58 17.31
CA ARG A 27 -11.43 3.85 17.15
C ARG A 27 -11.70 5.09 16.30
N LEU A 28 -10.89 6.14 16.46
CA LEU A 28 -10.94 7.33 15.62
C LEU A 28 -10.55 6.99 14.17
N VAL A 29 -9.48 6.23 13.96
CA VAL A 29 -9.04 5.76 12.62
C VAL A 29 -10.14 4.92 11.96
N HIS A 30 -10.81 4.05 12.70
CA HIS A 30 -11.96 3.31 12.21
C HIS A 30 -13.08 4.26 11.75
N GLY A 31 -13.40 5.28 12.54
CA GLY A 31 -14.37 6.31 12.17
C GLY A 31 -13.97 7.07 10.90
N MET A 32 -12.70 7.47 10.77
CA MET A 32 -12.18 8.13 9.57
C MET A 32 -12.29 7.24 8.33
N ALA A 33 -11.98 5.95 8.48
CA ALA A 33 -12.11 4.97 7.40
C ALA A 33 -13.56 4.77 6.96
N VAL A 34 -14.52 4.78 7.89
CA VAL A 34 -15.96 4.73 7.56
C VAL A 34 -16.40 6.00 6.83
N VAL A 35 -16.00 7.19 7.30
CA VAL A 35 -16.30 8.46 6.61
C VAL A 35 -15.73 8.46 5.20
N TYR A 36 -14.50 7.98 5.03
CA TYR A 36 -13.86 7.86 3.73
C TYR A 36 -14.61 6.89 2.82
N LEU A 37 -15.00 5.71 3.31
CA LEU A 37 -15.81 4.76 2.55
C LEU A 37 -17.14 5.39 2.09
N VAL A 38 -17.85 6.09 2.97
CA VAL A 38 -19.11 6.78 2.63
C VAL A 38 -18.87 7.86 1.58
N ALA A 39 -17.80 8.64 1.69
CA ALA A 39 -17.44 9.66 0.70
C ALA A 39 -17.12 9.04 -0.67
N LEU A 40 -16.39 7.93 -0.71
CA LEU A 40 -16.12 7.19 -1.94
C LEU A 40 -17.41 6.61 -2.54
N THR A 41 -18.30 6.05 -1.72
CA THR A 41 -19.61 5.57 -2.18
C THR A 41 -20.44 6.70 -2.75
N PHE A 42 -20.44 7.89 -2.13
CA PHE A 42 -21.08 9.07 -2.70
C PHE A 42 -20.51 9.44 -4.07
N LEU A 43 -19.18 9.51 -4.20
CA LEU A 43 -18.51 9.76 -5.48
C LEU A 43 -18.86 8.69 -6.52
N LEU A 44 -19.04 7.43 -6.11
CA LEU A 44 -19.39 6.34 -7.01
C LEU A 44 -20.74 6.57 -7.69
N PHE A 45 -21.64 7.35 -7.09
CA PHE A 45 -22.92 7.73 -7.71
C PHE A 45 -22.83 8.99 -8.58
N GLN A 46 -21.76 9.79 -8.48
CA GLN A 46 -21.56 10.99 -9.30
C GLN A 46 -21.07 10.65 -10.72
N THR A 47 -21.26 11.57 -11.68
CA THR A 47 -20.53 11.50 -12.96
C THR A 47 -19.07 11.88 -12.74
N ARG A 48 -18.19 11.53 -13.69
CA ARG A 48 -16.77 11.89 -13.60
C ARG A 48 -16.58 13.41 -13.53
N ASP A 49 -17.33 14.15 -14.33
CA ASP A 49 -17.18 15.60 -14.41
C ASP A 49 -17.76 16.29 -13.16
N ASP A 50 -18.88 15.81 -12.63
CA ASP A 50 -19.40 16.27 -11.34
C ASP A 50 -18.43 15.96 -10.19
N ALA A 51 -17.81 14.76 -10.19
CA ALA A 51 -16.81 14.39 -9.20
C ALA A 51 -15.57 15.29 -9.27
N ARG A 52 -15.11 15.65 -10.48
CA ARG A 52 -14.02 16.63 -10.68
C ARG A 52 -14.39 18.01 -10.17
N GLN A 53 -15.62 18.48 -10.42
CA GLN A 53 -16.09 19.74 -9.85
C GLN A 53 -16.23 19.66 -8.33
N PHE A 54 -16.67 18.52 -7.79
CA PHE A 54 -16.75 18.30 -6.36
C PHE A 54 -15.38 18.39 -5.66
N MET A 55 -14.30 17.99 -6.34
CA MET A 55 -12.95 18.12 -5.78
C MET A 55 -12.58 19.57 -5.42
N LYS A 56 -13.20 20.59 -6.04
CA LYS A 56 -12.99 22.01 -5.72
C LYS A 56 -13.37 22.38 -4.28
N PHE A 57 -14.30 21.64 -3.68
CA PHE A 57 -14.67 21.82 -2.27
C PHE A 57 -13.60 21.31 -1.30
N LEU A 58 -12.70 20.43 -1.76
CA LEU A 58 -11.59 19.92 -0.95
C LEU A 58 -10.37 20.83 -1.06
N HIS A 59 -10.08 21.35 -2.26
CA HIS A 59 -8.98 22.27 -2.49
C HIS A 59 -9.28 23.16 -3.71
N PRO A 60 -9.02 24.48 -3.65
CA PRO A 60 -9.40 25.41 -4.72
C PRO A 60 -8.73 25.11 -6.07
N ASP A 61 -7.50 24.59 -6.05
CA ASP A 61 -6.72 24.30 -7.27
C ASP A 61 -7.13 23.01 -8.00
N LEU A 62 -8.21 22.33 -7.59
CA LEU A 62 -8.69 21.09 -8.19
C LEU A 62 -9.77 21.31 -9.25
N GLY A 63 -10.09 20.27 -10.01
CA GLY A 63 -11.13 20.31 -11.05
C GLY A 63 -10.72 21.05 -12.32
N VAL A 64 -9.41 21.17 -12.55
CA VAL A 64 -8.78 21.67 -13.78
C VAL A 64 -7.93 20.56 -14.37
N GLU A 65 -7.94 20.42 -15.69
CA GLU A 65 -7.14 19.42 -16.39
C GLU A 65 -5.64 19.65 -16.16
N LEU A 66 -4.91 18.57 -15.91
CA LEU A 66 -3.48 18.61 -15.62
C LEU A 66 -2.67 18.34 -16.89
N PRO A 67 -1.49 18.97 -17.06
CA PRO A 67 -0.60 18.65 -18.15
C PRO A 67 -0.10 17.20 -18.02
N GLU A 68 -0.06 16.45 -19.12
CA GLU A 68 0.51 15.10 -19.15
C GLU A 68 2.03 15.18 -18.91
N ARG A 69 2.50 14.67 -17.77
CA ARG A 69 3.93 14.51 -17.49
C ARG A 69 4.34 13.08 -17.82
N SER A 70 5.17 12.91 -18.83
CA SER A 70 5.81 11.62 -19.14
C SER A 70 7.25 11.63 -18.64
N TYR A 71 7.64 10.61 -17.88
CA TYR A 71 8.98 10.46 -17.30
C TYR A 71 9.94 9.76 -18.27
N GLY A 72 9.44 8.85 -19.10
CA GLY A 72 10.21 8.05 -20.05
C GLY A 72 10.18 8.57 -21.49
N ALA A 73 10.13 9.90 -21.69
CA ALA A 73 10.15 10.49 -23.03
C ALA A 73 11.54 10.39 -23.70
N ASP A 74 12.61 10.51 -22.91
CA ASP A 74 14.00 10.27 -23.34
C ASP A 74 14.74 9.52 -22.24
N CYS A 75 15.14 8.27 -22.51
CA CYS A 75 15.78 7.40 -21.53
C CYS A 75 17.31 7.33 -21.66
N ARG A 76 17.92 8.23 -22.43
CA ARG A 76 19.37 8.33 -22.52
C ARG A 76 19.95 8.80 -21.18
N ILE A 77 20.89 8.02 -20.65
CA ILE A 77 21.63 8.35 -19.42
C ILE A 77 22.60 9.51 -19.71
N TYR A 78 23.21 9.52 -20.90
CA TYR A 78 24.17 10.52 -21.33
C TYR A 78 23.67 11.23 -22.60
N ILE A 79 23.50 12.55 -22.51
CA ILE A 79 23.07 13.44 -23.59
C ILE A 79 24.16 14.49 -23.80
N PRO A 80 25.16 14.22 -24.66
CA PRO A 80 26.25 15.16 -24.89
C PRO A 80 25.78 16.45 -25.57
N GLU A 81 24.63 16.45 -26.24
CA GLU A 81 24.08 17.61 -26.95
C GLU A 81 23.41 18.63 -26.03
N ASN A 82 23.20 18.30 -24.75
CA ASN A 82 22.50 19.19 -23.83
C ASN A 82 23.46 20.24 -23.25
N PRO A 83 23.16 21.55 -23.40
CA PRO A 83 24.04 22.62 -22.93
C PRO A 83 24.06 22.77 -21.40
N SER A 84 23.08 22.25 -20.66
CA SER A 84 22.96 22.44 -19.21
C SER A 84 23.62 21.33 -18.39
N SER A 85 23.37 20.07 -18.73
CA SER A 85 23.99 18.92 -18.08
C SER A 85 23.99 17.72 -19.02
N ARG A 86 25.13 17.05 -19.13
CA ARG A 86 25.26 15.84 -19.95
C ARG A 86 24.48 14.63 -19.39
N PHE A 87 24.02 14.71 -18.14
CA PHE A 87 23.22 13.68 -17.46
C PHE A 87 21.86 14.24 -17.02
N LYS A 88 21.31 15.21 -17.77
CA LYS A 88 20.08 15.94 -17.38
C LYS A 88 18.96 15.02 -16.89
N ASN A 89 18.63 13.97 -17.64
CA ASN A 89 17.54 13.05 -17.29
C ASN A 89 17.80 12.35 -15.96
N VAL A 90 19.04 11.94 -15.69
CA VAL A 90 19.42 11.31 -14.43
C VAL A 90 19.27 12.28 -13.27
N TYR A 91 19.72 13.53 -13.44
CA TYR A 91 19.59 14.56 -12.40
C TYR A 91 18.13 14.90 -12.12
N GLU A 92 17.31 15.06 -13.15
CA GLU A 92 15.88 15.36 -12.99
C GLU A 92 15.13 14.23 -12.28
N THR A 93 15.44 12.97 -12.60
CA THR A 93 14.86 11.81 -11.91
C THR A 93 15.35 11.69 -10.47
N LEU A 94 16.65 11.83 -10.20
CA LEU A 94 17.22 11.67 -8.84
C LEU A 94 16.74 12.74 -7.85
N PHE A 95 16.42 13.94 -8.33
CA PHE A 95 15.92 15.04 -7.51
C PHE A 95 14.40 15.21 -7.59
N ASP A 96 13.67 14.23 -8.12
CA ASP A 96 12.21 14.22 -8.09
C ASP A 96 11.68 13.80 -6.69
N GLU A 97 10.51 14.31 -6.32
CA GLU A 97 9.83 14.00 -5.07
C GLU A 97 9.55 12.49 -4.91
N PHE A 98 9.48 11.74 -6.01
CA PHE A 98 9.23 10.30 -6.01
C PHE A 98 10.37 9.49 -5.36
N VAL A 99 11.62 9.95 -5.39
CA VAL A 99 12.74 9.25 -4.73
C VAL A 99 12.52 9.17 -3.22
N LEU A 100 12.16 10.31 -2.61
CA LEU A 100 11.84 10.36 -1.18
C LEU A 100 10.55 9.58 -0.86
N ALA A 101 9.55 9.66 -1.73
CA ALA A 101 8.31 8.91 -1.57
C ALA A 101 8.54 7.40 -1.60
N HIS A 102 9.41 6.90 -2.49
CA HIS A 102 9.80 5.49 -2.53
C HIS A 102 10.51 5.07 -1.26
N ILE A 103 11.58 5.77 -0.86
CA ILE A 103 12.35 5.43 0.35
C ILE A 103 11.44 5.40 1.59
N LEU A 104 10.66 6.46 1.83
CA LEU A 104 9.78 6.56 2.99
C LEU A 104 8.62 5.57 2.92
N GLY A 105 8.05 5.36 1.73
CA GLY A 105 6.97 4.41 1.49
C GLY A 105 7.40 2.98 1.79
N TRP A 106 8.57 2.57 1.30
CA TRP A 106 9.13 1.24 1.54
C TRP A 106 9.61 1.03 2.97
N TRP A 107 10.13 2.07 3.61
CA TRP A 107 10.40 2.07 5.05
C TRP A 107 9.12 1.83 5.86
N GLY A 108 8.04 2.55 5.55
CA GLY A 108 6.74 2.39 6.21
C GLY A 108 6.13 1.00 5.99
N LYS A 109 6.17 0.49 4.75
CA LYS A 109 5.74 -0.88 4.41
C LYS A 109 6.55 -1.94 5.16
N ALA A 110 7.85 -1.74 5.32
CA ALA A 110 8.70 -2.68 6.02
C ALA A 110 8.36 -2.78 7.51
N ILE A 111 8.08 -1.66 8.17
CA ILE A 111 7.58 -1.63 9.55
C ILE A 111 6.22 -2.33 9.70
N LEU A 112 5.37 -2.18 8.68
CA LEU A 112 4.03 -2.74 8.64
C LEU A 112 4.01 -4.26 8.43
N ILE A 113 4.73 -4.77 7.43
CA ILE A 113 4.67 -6.18 6.98
C ILE A 113 5.70 -7.06 7.71
N ARG A 114 6.82 -6.45 8.14
CA ARG A 114 7.90 -7.08 8.92
C ARG A 114 8.48 -8.36 8.30
N ASN A 115 8.39 -8.49 6.96
CA ASN A 115 8.84 -9.67 6.24
C ASN A 115 9.57 -9.29 4.96
N GLN A 116 10.90 -9.46 4.97
CA GLN A 116 11.78 -9.06 3.87
C GLN A 116 11.42 -9.73 2.53
N PRO A 117 11.22 -11.07 2.43
CA PRO A 117 10.84 -11.68 1.16
C PRO A 117 9.52 -11.14 0.58
N LEU A 118 8.50 -10.97 1.43
CA LEU A 118 7.21 -10.45 0.99
C LEU A 118 7.30 -9.01 0.49
N LEU A 119 8.13 -8.18 1.13
CA LEU A 119 8.39 -6.81 0.71
C LEU A 119 9.08 -6.73 -0.65
N TRP A 120 10.03 -7.64 -0.93
CA TRP A 120 10.63 -7.74 -2.26
C TRP A 120 9.61 -8.16 -3.32
N VAL A 121 8.74 -9.12 -3.02
CA VAL A 121 7.65 -9.52 -3.94
C VAL A 121 6.74 -8.35 -4.24
N LEU A 122 6.38 -7.54 -3.23
CA LEU A 122 5.60 -6.32 -3.43
C LEU A 122 6.38 -5.28 -4.25
N SER A 123 7.67 -5.08 -3.97
CA SER A 123 8.50 -4.09 -4.68
C SER A 123 8.58 -4.40 -6.15
N THR A 124 9.00 -5.61 -6.50
CA THR A 124 9.07 -6.02 -7.90
C THR A 124 7.67 -6.12 -8.51
N GLY A 125 6.66 -6.54 -7.72
CA GLY A 125 5.28 -6.62 -8.15
C GLY A 125 4.71 -5.26 -8.59
N PHE A 126 5.07 -4.18 -7.90
CA PHE A 126 4.62 -2.84 -8.25
C PHE A 126 5.22 -2.36 -9.58
N GLU A 127 6.52 -2.55 -9.81
CA GLU A 127 7.14 -2.25 -11.12
C GLU A 127 6.47 -3.04 -12.27
N PHE A 128 6.10 -4.30 -12.03
CA PHE A 128 5.34 -5.08 -13.01
C PHE A 128 3.96 -4.49 -13.29
N MET A 129 3.31 -3.90 -12.27
CA MET A 129 2.05 -3.20 -12.46
C MET A 129 2.24 -1.92 -13.29
N GLU A 130 3.28 -1.15 -13.05
CA GLU A 130 3.59 0.05 -13.84
C GLU A 130 3.89 -0.31 -15.30
N LEU A 131 4.73 -1.32 -15.52
CA LEU A 131 4.97 -1.87 -16.86
C LEU A 131 3.67 -2.34 -17.54
N THR A 132 2.76 -2.94 -16.77
CA THR A 132 1.47 -3.40 -17.27
C THR A 132 0.57 -2.24 -17.66
N PHE A 133 0.52 -1.18 -16.87
CA PHE A 133 -0.42 -0.07 -17.02
C PHE A 133 0.14 1.19 -17.70
N ARG A 134 1.41 1.21 -18.11
CA ARG A 134 2.03 2.33 -18.87
C ARG A 134 1.33 2.70 -20.17
N HIS A 135 0.56 1.76 -20.75
CA HIS A 135 -0.23 2.03 -21.94
C HIS A 135 -1.51 2.84 -21.64
N MET A 136 -1.99 2.80 -20.39
CA MET A 136 -3.15 3.55 -19.91
C MET A 136 -2.73 4.88 -19.28
N LEU A 137 -1.65 4.90 -18.49
CA LEU A 137 -1.20 6.07 -17.75
C LEU A 137 0.20 6.50 -18.21
N PRO A 138 0.37 7.72 -18.77
CA PRO A 138 1.69 8.25 -19.14
C PRO A 138 2.68 8.37 -17.98
N ASN A 139 2.16 8.53 -16.75
CA ASN A 139 2.96 8.56 -15.52
C ASN A 139 3.76 7.28 -15.29
N PHE A 140 3.23 6.11 -15.67
CA PHE A 140 3.92 4.82 -15.52
C PHE A 140 4.88 4.51 -16.67
N ASN A 141 4.98 5.40 -17.66
CA ASN A 141 5.98 5.28 -18.69
C ASN A 141 7.29 5.87 -18.18
N GLU A 142 8.06 5.06 -17.48
CA GLU A 142 9.37 5.40 -16.92
C GLU A 142 10.49 4.69 -17.68
N CYS A 143 11.73 5.11 -17.40
CA CYS A 143 12.90 4.52 -18.05
C CYS A 143 13.26 3.18 -17.42
N TRP A 144 13.80 2.25 -18.22
CA TRP A 144 14.17 0.92 -17.72
C TRP A 144 15.15 0.98 -16.54
N TRP A 145 16.07 1.95 -16.55
CA TRP A 145 17.06 2.13 -15.49
C TRP A 145 16.47 2.81 -14.26
N ASP A 146 15.38 3.56 -14.42
CA ASP A 146 14.62 4.17 -13.33
C ASP A 146 13.95 3.06 -12.52
N SER A 147 13.04 2.33 -13.15
CA SER A 147 12.29 1.23 -12.54
C SER A 147 13.19 0.11 -11.96
N ILE A 148 14.25 -0.29 -12.68
CA ILE A 148 15.11 -1.40 -12.22
C ILE A 148 16.17 -0.92 -11.23
N ILE A 149 16.98 0.07 -11.61
CA ILE A 149 18.18 0.43 -10.83
C ILE A 149 17.80 1.39 -9.71
N LEU A 150 17.07 2.46 -10.04
CA LEU A 150 16.72 3.48 -9.06
C LEU A 150 15.63 2.98 -8.13
N ASP A 151 14.51 2.50 -8.63
CA ASP A 151 13.39 2.11 -7.76
C ASP A 151 13.66 0.78 -7.06
N ILE A 152 13.76 -0.36 -7.77
CA ILE A 152 13.95 -1.67 -7.13
C ILE A 152 15.24 -1.71 -6.30
N PHE A 153 16.39 -1.45 -6.93
CA PHE A 153 17.70 -1.75 -6.30
C PHE A 153 18.26 -0.64 -5.43
N THR A 154 17.75 0.59 -5.52
CA THR A 154 18.23 1.72 -4.72
C THR A 154 17.19 2.18 -3.71
N CYS A 155 16.12 2.82 -4.14
CA CYS A 155 15.12 3.45 -3.28
C CYS A 155 14.35 2.41 -2.44
N ASN A 156 13.79 1.40 -3.10
CA ASN A 156 12.95 0.40 -2.47
C ASN A 156 13.80 -0.51 -1.58
N TRP A 157 14.94 -0.97 -2.08
CA TRP A 157 15.92 -1.73 -1.31
C TRP A 157 16.34 -0.99 -0.03
N PHE A 158 16.75 0.28 -0.15
CA PHE A 158 17.18 1.08 1.00
C PHE A 158 16.04 1.30 2.00
N GLY A 159 14.85 1.65 1.53
CA GLY A 159 13.67 1.79 2.38
C GLY A 159 13.34 0.50 3.13
N ILE A 160 13.33 -0.64 2.45
CA ILE A 160 13.09 -1.94 3.09
C ILE A 160 14.19 -2.25 4.11
N TRP A 161 15.46 -2.07 3.75
CA TRP A 161 16.60 -2.29 4.65
C TRP A 161 16.49 -1.44 5.92
N ALA A 162 16.23 -0.14 5.77
CA ALA A 162 16.11 0.80 6.88
C ALA A 162 14.90 0.47 7.78
N GLY A 163 13.76 0.11 7.18
CA GLY A 163 12.56 -0.27 7.93
C GLY A 163 12.74 -1.58 8.68
N MET A 164 13.34 -2.60 8.06
CA MET A 164 13.66 -3.86 8.73
C MET A 164 14.73 -3.69 9.81
N HIS A 165 15.68 -2.77 9.64
CA HIS A 165 16.62 -2.40 10.70
C HIS A 165 15.91 -1.71 11.87
N THR A 166 14.95 -0.84 11.58
CA THR A 166 14.10 -0.19 12.60
C THR A 166 13.34 -1.24 13.41
N VAL A 167 12.72 -2.22 12.75
CA VAL A 167 12.02 -3.34 13.42
C VAL A 167 12.97 -4.10 14.34
N ARG A 168 14.16 -4.49 13.86
CA ARG A 168 15.17 -5.22 14.66
C ARG A 168 15.68 -4.42 15.87
N TYR A 169 15.89 -3.11 15.70
CA TYR A 169 16.32 -2.23 16.78
C TYR A 169 15.32 -2.22 17.95
N PHE A 170 14.03 -2.31 17.65
CA PHE A 170 12.97 -2.30 18.64
C PHE A 170 12.57 -3.70 19.17
N ASP A 171 12.70 -4.76 18.37
CA ASP A 171 12.39 -6.16 18.74
C ASP A 171 13.24 -6.66 19.93
N GLY A 172 14.51 -6.23 20.01
CA GLY A 172 15.44 -6.63 21.07
C GLY A 172 15.35 -5.81 22.37
N ARG A 173 14.44 -4.83 22.48
CA ARG A 173 14.32 -3.96 23.67
C ARG A 173 13.18 -4.44 24.56
N THR A 174 13.50 -5.05 25.70
CA THR A 174 12.55 -5.20 26.81
C THR A 174 12.34 -3.82 27.45
N TYR A 175 11.15 -3.26 27.25
CA TYR A 175 10.80 -1.99 27.87
C TYR A 175 10.29 -2.24 29.28
N GLU A 176 11.03 -1.81 30.31
CA GLU A 176 10.43 -1.61 31.63
C GLU A 176 9.49 -0.41 31.57
N TRP A 177 8.18 -0.70 31.62
CA TRP A 177 7.14 0.29 31.39
C TRP A 177 6.86 1.12 32.63
N VAL A 178 7.82 1.96 33.02
CA VAL A 178 7.60 2.96 34.07
C VAL A 178 6.77 4.12 33.51
N GLY A 179 5.82 4.65 34.31
CA GLY A 179 4.95 5.77 33.90
C GLY A 179 5.71 7.05 33.55
N ILE A 180 5.13 7.92 32.70
CA ILE A 180 5.75 9.19 32.24
C ILE A 180 6.14 10.08 33.44
N SER A 181 5.33 10.08 34.49
CA SER A 181 5.59 10.83 35.73
C SER A 181 6.83 10.39 36.49
N ARG A 182 7.26 9.13 36.29
CA ARG A 182 8.43 8.54 36.96
C ARG A 182 9.72 8.63 36.12
N GLN A 183 9.67 9.27 34.94
CA GLN A 183 10.86 9.50 34.13
C GLN A 183 11.67 10.68 34.68
N PRO A 184 12.97 10.49 34.99
CA PRO A 184 13.76 11.50 35.70
C PRO A 184 14.07 12.73 34.84
N ASN A 185 14.18 12.56 33.51
CA ASN A 185 14.62 13.61 32.59
C ASN A 185 13.55 13.96 31.55
N ILE A 186 13.57 15.21 31.06
CA ILE A 186 12.70 15.69 29.97
C ILE A 186 12.91 14.87 28.69
N ILE A 187 14.16 14.54 28.35
CA ILE A 187 14.50 13.65 27.22
C ILE A 187 13.88 12.26 27.41
N GLY A 188 13.85 11.76 28.66
CA GLY A 188 13.20 10.49 29.01
C GLY A 188 11.68 10.55 28.83
N LYS A 189 11.04 11.68 29.20
CA LYS A 189 9.61 11.91 28.96
C LYS A 189 9.29 11.98 27.46
N VAL A 190 10.07 12.72 26.67
CA VAL A 190 9.89 12.80 25.21
C VAL A 190 10.07 11.43 24.55
N LYS A 191 11.15 10.71 24.88
CA LYS A 191 11.40 9.35 24.39
C LYS A 191 10.25 8.41 24.77
N ARG A 192 9.69 8.55 25.98
CA ARG A 192 8.56 7.73 26.46
C ARG A 192 7.28 8.04 25.71
N THR A 193 6.98 9.32 25.45
CA THR A 193 5.84 9.77 24.66
C THR A 193 5.94 9.27 23.22
N LEU A 194 7.10 9.40 22.58
CA LEU A 194 7.32 8.86 21.23
C LEU A 194 7.17 7.33 21.19
N GLY A 195 7.66 6.62 22.22
CA GLY A 195 7.48 5.17 22.37
C GLY A 195 6.06 4.71 22.66
N GLN A 196 5.10 5.61 22.90
CA GLN A 196 3.68 5.24 22.92
C GLN A 196 3.15 5.04 21.50
N PHE A 197 3.67 5.77 20.52
CA PHE A 197 3.26 5.65 19.12
C PHE A 197 3.85 4.42 18.42
N THR A 198 4.76 3.70 19.07
CA THR A 198 5.25 2.41 18.58
C THR A 198 4.33 1.26 19.02
N PRO A 199 4.23 0.18 18.21
CA PRO A 199 3.56 -1.06 18.59
C PRO A 199 3.99 -1.58 19.96
N ALA A 200 3.07 -2.29 20.63
CA ALA A 200 3.36 -2.89 21.94
C ALA A 200 4.41 -4.01 21.85
N GLN A 201 4.45 -4.71 20.72
CA GLN A 201 5.41 -5.75 20.39
C GLN A 201 5.87 -5.59 18.93
N TRP A 202 7.16 -5.83 18.69
CA TRP A 202 7.85 -5.69 17.41
C TRP A 202 8.19 -7.03 16.76
N ASP A 203 7.52 -8.08 17.22
CA ASP A 203 7.57 -9.44 16.72
C ASP A 203 7.41 -9.50 15.19
N LYS A 204 8.23 -10.34 14.56
CA LYS A 204 8.16 -10.61 13.12
C LYS A 204 6.87 -11.36 12.81
N ASP A 205 6.14 -10.88 11.81
CA ASP A 205 4.94 -11.55 11.35
C ASP A 205 5.28 -12.82 10.55
N GLU A 206 4.75 -13.94 11.00
CA GLU A 206 4.99 -15.25 10.40
C GLU A 206 4.01 -15.56 9.26
N TRP A 207 4.37 -15.15 8.04
CA TRP A 207 3.52 -15.34 6.86
C TRP A 207 3.56 -16.77 6.31
N HIS A 208 4.73 -17.40 6.25
CA HIS A 208 4.98 -18.77 5.80
C HIS A 208 4.12 -19.23 4.59
N PRO A 209 4.26 -18.59 3.41
CA PRO A 209 3.40 -18.86 2.25
C PRO A 209 3.52 -20.29 1.72
N LEU A 210 4.65 -20.97 1.96
CA LEU A 210 4.93 -22.31 1.45
C LEU A 210 4.44 -23.46 2.35
N LEU A 211 3.70 -23.19 3.43
CA LEU A 211 3.15 -24.25 4.30
C LEU A 211 2.06 -25.08 3.63
N GLY A 212 1.37 -24.51 2.64
CA GLY A 212 0.34 -25.21 1.89
C GLY A 212 -0.30 -24.33 0.83
N PRO A 213 -1.00 -24.91 -0.15
CA PRO A 213 -1.56 -24.18 -1.29
C PRO A 213 -2.60 -23.14 -0.84
N TRP A 214 -3.41 -23.44 0.18
CA TRP A 214 -4.36 -22.47 0.73
C TRP A 214 -3.67 -21.29 1.42
N ARG A 215 -2.63 -21.56 2.21
CA ARG A 215 -1.83 -20.50 2.87
C ARG A 215 -1.16 -19.61 1.82
N PHE A 216 -0.67 -20.20 0.74
CA PHE A 216 -0.11 -19.47 -0.39
C PHE A 216 -1.14 -18.51 -1.01
N ILE A 217 -2.35 -18.98 -1.32
CA ILE A 217 -3.43 -18.13 -1.87
C ILE A 217 -3.77 -16.98 -0.92
N GLN A 218 -3.83 -17.24 0.39
CA GLN A 218 -4.11 -16.22 1.40
C GLN A 218 -3.01 -15.15 1.50
N VAL A 219 -1.74 -15.53 1.37
CA VAL A 219 -0.64 -14.53 1.34
C VAL A 219 -0.62 -13.79 0.00
N LEU A 220 -0.90 -14.49 -1.10
CA LEU A 220 -0.99 -13.88 -2.42
C LEU A 220 -2.14 -12.86 -2.51
N SER A 221 -3.30 -13.16 -1.91
CA SER A 221 -4.43 -12.23 -1.89
C SER A 221 -4.09 -10.93 -1.15
N LEU A 222 -3.27 -11.00 -0.10
CA LEU A 222 -2.74 -9.81 0.56
C LEU A 222 -1.90 -8.97 -0.40
N CYS A 223 -1.00 -9.60 -1.17
CA CYS A 223 -0.19 -8.88 -2.16
C CYS A 223 -1.06 -8.20 -3.22
N ILE A 224 -2.07 -8.91 -3.74
CA ILE A 224 -2.99 -8.38 -4.76
C ILE A 224 -3.75 -7.15 -4.22
N VAL A 225 -4.29 -7.24 -3.00
CA VAL A 225 -4.98 -6.11 -2.38
C VAL A 225 -4.04 -4.93 -2.18
N PHE A 226 -2.80 -5.17 -1.70
CA PHE A 226 -1.80 -4.12 -1.52
C PHE A 226 -1.50 -3.39 -2.84
N LEU A 227 -1.17 -4.15 -3.89
CA LEU A 227 -0.89 -3.60 -5.23
C LEU A 227 -2.10 -2.85 -5.80
N THR A 228 -3.32 -3.34 -5.55
CA THR A 228 -4.56 -2.68 -5.99
C THR A 228 -4.75 -1.33 -5.31
N VAL A 229 -4.53 -1.23 -3.99
CA VAL A 229 -4.62 0.03 -3.24
C VAL A 229 -3.61 1.06 -3.78
N GLU A 230 -2.40 0.60 -4.11
CA GLU A 230 -1.37 1.45 -4.69
C GLU A 230 -1.76 1.94 -6.08
N LEU A 231 -2.15 1.03 -6.98
CA LEU A 231 -2.64 1.38 -8.31
C LEU A 231 -3.83 2.33 -8.28
N ASN A 232 -4.79 2.10 -7.39
CA ASN A 232 -5.93 3.00 -7.19
C ASN A 232 -5.48 4.42 -6.87
N THR A 233 -4.36 4.61 -6.18
CA THR A 233 -3.79 5.95 -5.92
C THR A 233 -3.54 6.70 -7.22
N PHE A 234 -2.87 6.07 -8.18
CA PHE A 234 -2.49 6.69 -9.45
C PHE A 234 -3.70 6.87 -10.36
N PHE A 235 -4.55 5.85 -10.46
CA PHE A 235 -5.76 5.90 -11.28
C PHE A 235 -6.78 6.92 -10.79
N LEU A 236 -7.05 7.00 -9.48
CA LEU A 236 -7.97 7.99 -8.92
C LEU A 236 -7.44 9.41 -9.14
N LYS A 237 -6.14 9.64 -8.88
CA LYS A 237 -5.50 10.93 -9.13
C LYS A 237 -5.69 11.35 -10.60
N PHE A 238 -5.47 10.43 -11.53
CA PHE A 238 -5.60 10.71 -12.95
C PHE A 238 -7.05 11.01 -13.34
N CYS A 239 -8.00 10.16 -12.92
CA CYS A 239 -9.42 10.32 -13.23
C CYS A 239 -10.00 11.63 -12.67
N LEU A 240 -9.58 12.03 -11.47
CA LEU A 240 -10.10 13.20 -10.75
C LEU A 240 -9.28 14.48 -10.94
N TRP A 241 -8.25 14.45 -11.77
CA TRP A 241 -7.33 15.58 -12.01
C TRP A 241 -6.70 16.13 -10.72
N ILE A 242 -6.16 15.24 -9.89
CA ILE A 242 -5.48 15.62 -8.64
C ILE A 242 -3.97 15.65 -8.88
N PRO A 243 -3.29 16.82 -8.78
CA PRO A 243 -1.86 16.87 -9.05
C PRO A 243 -1.07 16.08 -7.99
N PRO A 244 0.08 15.47 -8.35
CA PRO A 244 0.86 14.65 -7.42
C PRO A 244 1.25 15.37 -6.11
N ARG A 245 1.50 16.69 -6.21
CA ARG A 245 1.90 17.54 -5.08
C ARG A 245 0.72 18.00 -4.22
N ASN A 246 -0.52 17.66 -4.59
CA ASN A 246 -1.69 18.11 -3.84
C ASN A 246 -1.77 17.36 -2.49
N PRO A 247 -2.05 18.07 -1.38
CA PRO A 247 -2.14 17.47 -0.06
C PRO A 247 -3.22 16.38 0.06
N VAL A 248 -4.26 16.39 -0.77
CA VAL A 248 -5.31 15.35 -0.78
C VAL A 248 -4.73 13.95 -0.98
N ILE A 249 -3.71 13.80 -1.84
CA ILE A 249 -3.02 12.52 -2.05
C ILE A 249 -2.27 12.12 -0.80
N VAL A 250 -1.54 13.07 -0.19
CA VAL A 250 -0.80 12.84 1.05
C VAL A 250 -1.73 12.42 2.18
N TYR A 251 -2.87 13.10 2.35
CA TYR A 251 -3.89 12.74 3.35
C TYR A 251 -4.46 11.34 3.11
N ARG A 252 -4.74 10.99 1.85
CA ARG A 252 -5.18 9.64 1.50
C ARG A 252 -4.12 8.59 1.83
N LEU A 253 -2.85 8.84 1.51
CA LEU A 253 -1.75 7.93 1.82
C LEU A 253 -1.56 7.74 3.33
N ILE A 254 -1.63 8.83 4.12
CA ILE A 254 -1.57 8.76 5.59
C ILE A 254 -2.77 7.96 6.13
N LEU A 255 -3.98 8.20 5.63
CA LEU A 255 -5.16 7.46 6.05
C LEU A 255 -5.03 5.96 5.75
N TRP A 256 -4.59 5.61 4.54
CA TRP A 256 -4.34 4.22 4.16
C TRP A 256 -3.25 3.58 5.02
N TRP A 257 -2.18 4.31 5.34
CA TRP A 257 -1.14 3.84 6.26
C TRP A 257 -1.72 3.55 7.65
N LEU A 258 -2.53 4.46 8.21
CA LEU A 258 -3.18 4.27 9.51
C LEU A 258 -4.19 3.10 9.52
N ILE A 259 -4.93 2.88 8.43
CA ILE A 259 -5.84 1.74 8.27
C ILE A 259 -5.05 0.43 8.12
N ALA A 260 -3.92 0.46 7.41
CA ALA A 260 -3.14 -0.73 7.12
C ALA A 260 -2.52 -1.34 8.38
N ILE A 261 -2.09 -0.54 9.36
CA ILE A 261 -1.47 -1.04 10.62
C ILE A 261 -2.37 -2.08 11.33
N PRO A 262 -3.63 -1.78 11.71
CA PRO A 262 -4.51 -2.77 12.31
C PRO A 262 -4.94 -3.85 11.31
N THR A 263 -5.13 -3.51 10.03
CA THR A 263 -5.53 -4.46 8.99
C THR A 263 -4.53 -5.61 8.84
N ILE A 264 -3.25 -5.30 8.67
CA ILE A 264 -2.20 -6.31 8.49
C ILE A 264 -2.08 -7.20 9.72
N ARG A 265 -2.18 -6.62 10.92
CA ARG A 265 -2.13 -7.39 12.17
C ARG A 265 -3.35 -8.29 12.34
N GLU A 266 -4.56 -7.78 12.08
CA GLU A 266 -5.79 -8.57 12.10
C GLU A 266 -5.75 -9.71 11.08
N TYR A 267 -5.23 -9.45 9.88
CA TYR A 267 -5.07 -10.46 8.84
C TYR A 267 -4.04 -11.52 9.24
N ASN A 268 -2.88 -11.11 9.75
CA ASN A 268 -1.86 -12.05 10.20
C ASN A 268 -2.38 -12.95 11.33
N LEU A 269 -3.08 -12.40 12.32
CA LEU A 269 -3.72 -13.17 13.39
C LEU A 269 -4.77 -14.14 12.84
N TYR A 270 -5.62 -13.71 11.90
CA TYR A 270 -6.59 -14.59 11.24
C TYR A 270 -5.91 -15.78 10.53
N LEU A 271 -4.76 -15.53 9.91
CA LEU A 271 -3.97 -16.57 9.26
C LEU A 271 -3.36 -17.54 10.28
N GLN A 272 -2.85 -17.05 11.41
CA GLN A 272 -2.25 -17.89 12.45
C GLN A 272 -3.27 -18.63 13.32
N ASP A 273 -4.50 -18.13 13.43
CA ASP A 273 -5.53 -18.72 14.28
C ASP A 273 -5.84 -20.16 13.84
N ARG A 274 -5.82 -21.09 14.80
CA ARG A 274 -6.14 -22.51 14.60
C ARG A 274 -7.58 -22.85 14.99
N LYS A 275 -8.36 -21.86 15.44
CA LYS A 275 -9.77 -22.08 15.79
C LYS A 275 -10.59 -22.54 14.58
N PRO A 276 -11.60 -23.41 14.80
CA PRO A 276 -12.45 -23.94 13.73
C PRO A 276 -13.35 -22.86 13.10
N VAL A 277 -13.76 -21.86 13.87
CA VAL A 277 -14.52 -20.69 13.37
C VAL A 277 -13.59 -19.49 13.40
N LYS A 278 -13.22 -19.00 12.21
CA LYS A 278 -12.34 -17.85 12.04
C LYS A 278 -13.16 -16.62 11.67
N LYS A 279 -12.90 -15.49 12.33
CA LYS A 279 -13.50 -14.20 11.98
C LYS A 279 -12.41 -13.26 11.50
N VAL A 280 -12.57 -12.75 10.29
CA VAL A 280 -11.73 -11.67 9.76
C VAL A 280 -12.06 -10.39 10.52
N GLY A 281 -11.02 -9.64 10.93
CA GLY A 281 -11.17 -8.43 11.73
C GLY A 281 -11.89 -7.28 11.00
N ALA A 282 -12.38 -6.32 11.78
CA ALA A 282 -13.21 -5.23 11.24
C ALA A 282 -12.42 -4.30 10.29
N PHE A 283 -11.15 -4.04 10.60
CA PHE A 283 -10.29 -3.23 9.75
C PHE A 283 -10.00 -3.93 8.43
N CYS A 284 -9.82 -5.25 8.44
CA CYS A 284 -9.68 -6.02 7.19
C CYS A 284 -10.90 -5.89 6.29
N TRP A 285 -12.12 -6.02 6.82
CA TRP A 285 -13.35 -5.85 6.05
C TRP A 285 -13.50 -4.43 5.52
N LEU A 286 -13.24 -3.44 6.37
CA LEU A 286 -13.35 -2.03 6.00
C LEU A 286 -12.33 -1.64 4.93
N SER A 287 -11.08 -2.08 5.08
CA SER A 287 -10.00 -1.91 4.10
C SER A 287 -10.36 -2.55 2.76
N LEU A 288 -10.87 -3.78 2.78
CA LEU A 288 -11.31 -4.48 1.56
C LEU A 288 -12.46 -3.73 0.87
N ALA A 289 -13.45 -3.25 1.64
CA ALA A 289 -14.57 -2.48 1.09
C ALA A 289 -14.08 -1.17 0.45
N ILE A 290 -13.19 -0.42 1.11
CA ILE A 290 -12.60 0.80 0.55
C ILE A 290 -11.83 0.47 -0.74
N CYS A 291 -10.97 -0.55 -0.73
CA CYS A 291 -10.22 -0.98 -1.91
C CYS A 291 -11.13 -1.31 -3.10
N ILE A 292 -12.25 -2.01 -2.84
CA ILE A 292 -13.24 -2.36 -3.88
C ILE A 292 -13.92 -1.11 -4.43
N ILE A 293 -14.40 -0.20 -3.57
CA ILE A 293 -15.08 1.01 -4.02
C ILE A 293 -14.12 1.93 -4.80
N GLU A 294 -12.87 2.08 -4.35
CA GLU A 294 -11.85 2.80 -5.10
C GLU A 294 -11.60 2.17 -6.47
N LEU A 295 -11.50 0.84 -6.55
CA LEU A 295 -11.34 0.14 -7.82
C LEU A 295 -12.53 0.37 -8.76
N LEU A 296 -13.76 0.31 -8.22
CA LEU A 296 -14.97 0.59 -8.99
C LEU A 296 -15.01 2.04 -9.50
N LEU A 297 -14.55 2.99 -8.70
CA LEU A 297 -14.37 4.38 -9.12
C LEU A 297 -13.36 4.51 -10.27
N CYS A 298 -12.19 3.86 -10.16
CA CYS A 298 -11.19 3.82 -11.22
C CYS A 298 -11.75 3.26 -12.53
N ILE A 299 -12.54 2.17 -12.45
CA ILE A 299 -13.18 1.56 -13.62
C ILE A 299 -14.25 2.49 -14.21
N LYS A 300 -15.14 3.02 -13.37
CA LYS A 300 -16.25 3.89 -13.80
C LYS A 300 -15.73 5.19 -14.44
N PHE A 301 -14.84 5.89 -13.75
CA PHE A 301 -14.32 7.19 -14.22
C PHE A 301 -13.26 7.03 -15.31
N GLY A 302 -12.55 5.90 -15.33
CA GLY A 302 -11.58 5.56 -16.36
C GLY A 302 -12.20 5.27 -17.73
N HIS A 303 -13.51 4.99 -17.80
CA HIS A 303 -14.17 4.67 -19.06
C HIS A 303 -14.02 5.82 -20.09
N GLY A 304 -13.50 5.48 -21.27
CA GLY A 304 -13.25 6.43 -22.34
C GLY A 304 -12.04 7.36 -22.15
N LEU A 305 -11.21 7.17 -21.11
CA LEU A 305 -9.98 7.95 -20.92
C LEU A 305 -8.73 7.31 -21.54
N TYR A 306 -8.76 6.00 -21.80
CA TYR A 306 -7.58 5.25 -22.24
C TYR A 306 -7.70 4.90 -23.73
N PRO A 307 -7.02 5.63 -24.63
CA PRO A 307 -7.17 5.43 -26.07
C PRO A 307 -6.43 4.17 -26.56
N LYS A 308 -5.40 3.72 -25.85
CA LYS A 308 -4.58 2.57 -26.25
C LYS A 308 -5.11 1.29 -25.58
N PRO A 309 -5.48 0.25 -26.35
CA PRO A 309 -5.85 -1.03 -25.78
C PRO A 309 -4.62 -1.73 -25.17
N MET A 310 -4.86 -2.71 -24.30
CA MET A 310 -3.79 -3.51 -23.71
C MET A 310 -2.98 -4.24 -24.80
N PRO A 311 -1.65 -4.05 -24.85
CA PRO A 311 -0.79 -4.74 -25.80
C PRO A 311 -0.94 -6.27 -25.71
N ARG A 312 -1.01 -6.95 -26.86
CA ARG A 312 -1.21 -8.42 -26.92
C ARG A 312 -0.14 -9.21 -26.15
N TRP A 313 1.11 -8.75 -26.17
CA TRP A 313 2.19 -9.42 -25.44
C TRP A 313 1.97 -9.38 -23.93
N LEU A 314 1.41 -8.29 -23.38
CA LEU A 314 1.05 -8.20 -21.96
C LEU A 314 -0.11 -9.14 -21.62
N VAL A 315 -1.10 -9.23 -22.50
CA VAL A 315 -2.23 -10.17 -22.32
C VAL A 315 -1.70 -11.62 -22.28
N VAL A 316 -0.85 -12.01 -23.24
CA VAL A 316 -0.23 -13.35 -23.27
C VAL A 316 0.63 -13.59 -22.04
N PHE A 317 1.41 -12.60 -21.60
CA PHE A 317 2.24 -12.68 -20.41
C PHE A 317 1.41 -12.98 -19.15
N TRP A 318 0.36 -12.20 -18.88
CA TRP A 318 -0.49 -12.41 -17.70
C TRP A 318 -1.33 -13.69 -17.77
N LEU A 319 -1.81 -14.08 -18.95
CA LEU A 319 -2.49 -15.37 -19.15
C LEU A 319 -1.55 -16.54 -18.89
N SER A 320 -0.30 -16.46 -19.37
CA SER A 320 0.73 -17.48 -19.14
C SER A 320 1.10 -17.59 -17.66
N MET A 321 1.29 -16.46 -16.97
CA MET A 321 1.54 -16.41 -15.54
C MET A 321 0.38 -17.02 -14.73
N GLY A 322 -0.85 -16.61 -15.02
CA GLY A 322 -2.05 -17.13 -14.34
C GLY A 322 -2.22 -18.64 -14.56
N SER A 323 -2.03 -19.11 -15.78
CA SER A 323 -2.09 -20.55 -16.11
C SER A 323 -1.01 -21.35 -15.38
N THR A 324 0.22 -20.84 -15.37
CA THR A 324 1.35 -21.46 -14.65
C THR A 324 1.07 -21.52 -13.15
N LEU A 325 0.53 -20.45 -12.56
CA LEU A 325 0.19 -20.39 -11.15
C LEU A 325 -0.88 -21.43 -10.77
N VAL A 326 -1.94 -21.53 -11.57
CA VAL A 326 -3.02 -22.51 -11.36
C VAL A 326 -2.47 -23.94 -11.48
N LEU A 327 -1.67 -24.23 -12.52
CA LEU A 327 -1.02 -25.53 -12.69
C LEU A 327 -0.12 -25.88 -11.50
N PHE A 328 0.70 -24.93 -11.04
CA PHE A 328 1.54 -25.09 -9.86
C PHE A 328 0.71 -25.45 -8.61
N LEU A 329 -0.36 -24.71 -8.34
CA LEU A 329 -1.25 -24.96 -7.20
C LEU A 329 -1.96 -26.31 -7.30
N MET A 330 -2.39 -26.72 -8.49
CA MET A 330 -3.00 -28.03 -8.74
C MET A 330 -2.01 -29.16 -8.47
N ILE A 331 -0.80 -29.09 -9.04
CA ILE A 331 0.25 -30.10 -8.85
C ILE A 331 0.64 -30.21 -7.38
N TRP A 332 0.80 -29.08 -6.69
CA TRP A 332 1.17 -29.06 -5.27
C TRP A 332 0.06 -29.66 -4.41
N SER A 333 -1.19 -29.26 -4.63
CA SER A 333 -2.36 -29.81 -3.92
C SER A 333 -2.48 -31.31 -4.13
N TRP A 334 -2.26 -31.79 -5.36
CA TRP A 334 -2.29 -33.20 -5.69
C TRP A 334 -1.17 -34.01 -5.00
N LYS A 335 0.06 -33.49 -4.97
CA LYS A 335 1.19 -34.11 -4.25
C LYS A 335 0.90 -34.23 -2.75
N LEU A 336 0.34 -33.19 -2.14
CA LEU A 336 -0.08 -33.19 -0.73
C LEU A 336 -1.15 -34.25 -0.47
N GLN A 337 -2.21 -34.30 -1.28
CA GLN A 337 -3.26 -35.30 -1.15
C GLN A 337 -2.73 -36.73 -1.29
N ARG A 338 -1.81 -36.99 -2.23
CA ARG A 338 -1.14 -38.28 -2.38
C ARG A 338 -0.33 -38.67 -1.15
N SER A 339 0.43 -37.73 -0.57
CA SER A 339 1.19 -37.97 0.66
C SER A 339 0.28 -38.31 1.85
N TYR A 340 -0.83 -37.58 2.03
CA TYR A 340 -1.81 -37.88 3.07
C TYR A 340 -2.47 -39.26 2.90
N ARG A 341 -2.81 -39.65 1.66
CA ARG A 341 -3.35 -40.98 1.37
C ARG A 341 -2.35 -42.09 1.68
N LYS A 342 -1.06 -41.89 1.39
CA LYS A 342 0.00 -42.86 1.72
C LYS A 342 0.24 -43.01 3.22
N LYS A 343 0.09 -41.94 4.01
CA LYS A 343 0.23 -41.99 5.49
C LYS A 343 -0.97 -42.60 6.22
N ARG A 344 -2.12 -42.72 5.55
CA ARG A 344 -3.35 -43.34 6.09
C ARG A 344 -3.46 -44.84 5.78
N ARG A 345 -2.66 -45.33 4.83
CA ARG A 345 -2.44 -46.76 4.60
C ARG A 345 -1.24 -47.19 5.42
#